data_AF-A0A2G6IQA1-F1
#
_entry.id   AF-A0A2G6IQA1-F1
#
_cell.length_a   1.000
_cell.length_b   1.000
_cell.length_c   1.000
_cell.angle_alpha   90.00
_cell.angle_beta   90.00
_cell.angle_gamma   90.00
#
_symmetry.space_group_name_H-M   'P 1'
#
loop_
_entity.id
_entity.type
_entity.pdbx_description
1 polymer ?
#
loop_
_entity_poly.entity_id
_entity_poly.type
_entity_poly.pdbx_seq_one_letter_code
_entity_poly.pdbx_strand_id
1 'polypeptide(L)'
;MMVRFFTHGDGSGRAAVEYLLAEEVAAYSEDRKRIAGQTIRRDVVPEVLSGDPDLTRALIDSNSRKWRYTSGVVAFHAEDDPSEAVQAALMADFEKAAFAGLEGDQANILWVRHKHMGNVELHFLIPRVELHHNRSFNPAPPGSESAWSSRCSILATGNRSRKRSRR
;
A
#
# COMPACT_ATOMS: atom_id res chain seq x y z
N MET A 1 7.29 -7.16 -10.70
CA MET A 1 6.24 -6.57 -9.85
C MET A 1 5.53 -7.63 -9.00
N MET A 2 5.26 -7.33 -7.72
CA MET A 2 4.57 -8.19 -6.74
C MET A 2 3.59 -7.36 -5.90
N VAL A 3 2.46 -7.94 -5.51
CA VAL A 3 1.56 -7.37 -4.48
C VAL A 3 1.68 -8.23 -3.23
N ARG A 4 1.90 -7.60 -2.08
CA ARG A 4 1.98 -8.27 -0.78
C ARG A 4 1.11 -7.56 0.25
N PHE A 5 0.28 -8.32 0.96
CA PHE A 5 -0.46 -7.80 2.10
C PHE A 5 0.32 -8.11 3.38
N PHE A 6 0.36 -7.16 4.31
CA PHE A 6 0.99 -7.38 5.61
C PHE A 6 -0.01 -8.02 6.58
N THR A 7 0.49 -8.90 7.44
CA THR A 7 -0.31 -9.64 8.43
C THR A 7 -0.69 -8.78 9.65
N HIS A 8 -0.14 -7.57 9.75
CA HIS A 8 -0.37 -6.64 10.86
C HIS A 8 -1.46 -5.63 10.46
N GLY A 9 -2.53 -5.58 11.25
CA GLY A 9 -3.72 -4.76 10.97
C GLY A 9 -4.57 -4.41 12.19
N ASP A 10 -4.07 -4.76 13.39
CA ASP A 10 -4.70 -4.54 14.69
C ASP A 10 -4.00 -3.44 15.50
N GLY A 11 -2.99 -2.75 14.94
CA GLY A 11 -2.35 -1.59 15.55
C GLY A 11 -3.23 -0.33 15.55
N SER A 12 -2.70 0.79 16.08
CA SER A 12 -3.34 2.10 15.92
C SER A 12 -3.07 2.67 14.53
N GLY A 13 -4.01 3.47 14.02
CA GLY A 13 -3.84 4.23 12.79
C GLY A 13 -2.67 5.20 12.89
N ARG A 14 -2.50 5.82 14.07
CA ARG A 14 -1.35 6.68 14.35
C ARG A 14 -0.02 5.98 14.09
N ALA A 15 0.21 4.82 14.72
CA ALA A 15 1.46 4.10 14.57
C ALA A 15 1.68 3.62 13.13
N ALA A 16 0.62 3.19 12.44
CA ALA A 16 0.70 2.74 11.06
C ALA A 16 1.09 3.89 10.11
N VAL A 17 0.43 5.05 10.22
CA VAL A 17 0.69 6.23 9.39
C VAL A 17 2.06 6.85 9.71
N GLU A 18 2.41 7.01 10.98
CA GLU A 18 3.72 7.53 11.38
C GLU A 18 4.85 6.65 10.83
N TYR A 19 4.74 5.33 10.95
CA TYR A 19 5.75 4.41 10.37
C TYR A 19 5.85 4.52 8.85
N LEU A 20 4.72 4.70 8.18
CA LEU A 20 4.63 4.78 6.73
C LEU A 20 5.28 6.05 6.17
N LEU A 21 5.21 7.15 6.92
CA LEU A 21 5.74 8.46 6.54
C LEU A 21 7.11 8.77 7.16
N ALA A 22 7.57 8.01 8.15
CA ALA A 22 8.79 8.32 8.88
C ALA A 22 10.03 8.39 7.97
N GLU A 23 10.87 9.39 8.19
CA GLU A 23 12.20 9.42 7.55
C GLU A 23 13.17 8.46 8.25
N GLU A 24 12.97 8.25 9.56
CA GLU A 24 13.79 7.37 10.38
C GLU A 24 12.95 6.21 10.91
N VAL A 25 13.44 4.99 10.69
CA VAL A 25 12.80 3.77 11.19
C VAL A 25 13.75 3.00 12.07
N ALA A 26 13.19 2.14 12.92
CA ALA A 26 14.00 1.27 13.76
C ALA A 26 14.97 0.45 12.90
N ALA A 27 16.23 0.35 13.32
CA ALA A 27 17.19 -0.53 12.69
C ALA A 27 16.83 -1.99 13.01
N TYR A 28 17.05 -2.87 12.03
CA TYR A 28 16.88 -4.31 12.20
C TYR A 28 18.19 -5.01 11.87
N SER A 29 18.50 -6.07 12.62
CA SER A 29 19.61 -6.96 12.28
C SER A 29 19.28 -7.80 11.05
N GLU A 30 20.26 -8.50 10.50
CA GLU A 30 20.07 -9.45 9.39
C GLU A 30 18.99 -10.50 9.69
N ASP A 31 18.86 -10.91 10.97
CA ASP A 31 17.80 -11.80 11.46
C ASP A 31 16.41 -11.16 11.58
N ARG A 32 16.23 -9.91 11.10
CA ARG A 32 15.02 -9.09 11.27
C ARG A 32 14.63 -8.85 12.73
N LYS A 33 15.60 -8.88 13.64
CA LYS A 33 15.39 -8.47 15.04
C LYS A 33 15.63 -6.98 15.16
N ARG A 34 14.70 -6.27 15.79
CA ARG A 34 14.85 -4.84 16.06
C ARG A 34 16.09 -4.62 16.92
N ILE A 35 16.96 -3.71 16.49
CA ILE A 35 18.13 -3.28 17.26
C ILE A 35 17.66 -2.14 18.16
N ALA A 36 17.73 -2.36 19.48
CA ALA A 36 17.25 -1.39 20.45
C ALA A 36 18.09 -0.12 20.41
N GLY A 37 17.42 1.05 20.40
CA GLY A 37 18.07 2.37 20.44
C GLY A 37 18.70 2.82 19.12
N GLN A 38 18.64 2.01 18.06
CA GLN A 38 19.21 2.37 16.76
C GLN A 38 18.10 2.62 15.74
N THR A 39 18.22 3.73 15.01
CA THR A 39 17.40 4.05 13.85
C THR A 39 18.25 4.08 12.59
N ILE A 40 17.63 3.77 11.46
CA ILE A 40 18.18 4.02 10.14
C ILE A 40 17.34 5.11 9.47
N ARG A 41 18.02 6.07 8.84
CA ARG A 41 17.36 7.03 7.98
C ARG A 41 17.14 6.39 6.61
N ARG A 42 15.95 6.57 6.05
CA ARG A 42 15.63 6.13 4.69
C ARG A 42 16.41 7.02 3.71
N ASP A 43 17.02 6.38 2.71
CA ASP A 43 17.78 7.08 1.66
C ASP A 43 16.90 8.06 0.87
N VAL A 44 15.63 7.70 0.68
CA VAL A 44 14.62 8.53 0.02
C VAL A 44 13.43 8.68 0.95
N VAL A 45 13.01 9.94 1.15
CA VAL A 45 11.86 10.28 1.98
C VAL A 45 10.58 9.74 1.32
N PRO A 46 9.68 9.10 2.08
CA PRO A 46 8.38 8.65 1.56
C PRO A 46 7.55 9.82 1.03
N GLU A 47 6.80 9.57 -0.05
CA GLU A 47 5.96 10.59 -0.67
C GLU A 47 4.50 10.15 -0.67
N VAL A 48 3.60 11.00 -0.16
CA VAL A 48 2.16 10.75 -0.24
C VAL A 48 1.70 10.99 -1.68
N LEU A 49 1.15 9.96 -2.32
CA LEU A 49 0.65 10.05 -3.70
C LEU A 49 -0.85 10.35 -3.75
N SER A 50 -1.62 9.79 -2.82
CA SER A 50 -3.08 9.94 -2.77
C SER A 50 -3.60 9.63 -1.37
N GLY A 51 -4.71 10.26 -0.99
CA GLY A 51 -5.32 10.15 0.32
C GLY A 51 -4.80 11.18 1.33
N ASP A 52 -5.45 11.23 2.49
CA ASP A 52 -5.12 12.13 3.59
C ASP A 52 -4.65 11.29 4.80
N PRO A 53 -3.38 11.41 5.22
CA PRO A 53 -2.84 10.65 6.35
C PRO A 53 -3.60 10.83 7.66
N ASP A 54 -4.03 12.06 7.96
CA ASP A 54 -4.73 12.38 9.21
C ASP A 54 -6.15 11.82 9.19
N LEU A 55 -6.84 11.91 8.05
CA LEU A 55 -8.15 11.28 7.86
C LEU A 55 -8.05 9.76 7.98
N THR A 56 -7.13 9.12 7.26
CA THR A 56 -6.93 7.67 7.32
C THR A 56 -6.62 7.22 8.74
N ARG A 57 -5.75 7.94 9.45
CA ARG A 57 -5.48 7.70 10.87
C ARG A 57 -6.75 7.75 11.71
N ALA A 58 -7.53 8.83 11.60
CA ALA A 58 -8.74 9.03 12.39
C ALA A 58 -9.76 7.92 12.13
N LEU A 59 -9.95 7.50 10.88
CA LEU A 59 -10.82 6.40 10.50
C LEU A 59 -10.39 5.07 11.14
N ILE A 60 -9.09 4.76 11.12
CA ILE A 60 -8.55 3.55 11.75
C ILE A 60 -8.71 3.60 13.28
N ASP A 61 -8.37 4.71 13.90
CA ASP A 61 -8.42 4.88 15.36
C ASP A 61 -9.87 4.89 15.88
N SER A 62 -10.84 5.32 15.06
CA SER A 62 -12.27 5.25 15.38
C SER A 62 -12.87 3.84 15.31
N ASN A 63 -12.17 2.88 14.68
CA ASN A 63 -12.68 1.54 14.49
C ASN A 63 -12.46 0.67 15.75
N SER A 64 -13.54 0.29 16.41
CA SER A 64 -13.52 -0.52 17.65
C SER A 64 -13.25 -2.01 17.43
N ARG A 65 -13.20 -2.46 16.16
CA ARG A 65 -12.99 -3.87 15.79
C ARG A 65 -11.53 -4.26 15.98
N LYS A 66 -11.26 -5.55 16.21
CA LYS A 66 -9.88 -6.07 16.38
C LYS A 66 -9.01 -5.77 15.16
N TRP A 67 -9.51 -6.06 13.96
CA TRP A 67 -8.80 -5.79 12.71
C TRP A 67 -9.26 -4.45 12.15
N ARG A 68 -8.47 -3.40 12.40
CA ARG A 68 -8.84 -2.01 12.09
C ARG A 68 -8.47 -1.58 10.68
N TYR A 69 -7.40 -2.15 10.11
CA TYR A 69 -6.93 -1.79 8.78
C TYR A 69 -6.33 -2.96 8.03
N THR A 70 -6.13 -2.77 6.72
CA THR A 70 -5.33 -3.62 5.84
C THR A 70 -4.22 -2.77 5.27
N SER A 71 -3.00 -3.29 5.33
CA SER A 71 -1.82 -2.62 4.76
C SER A 71 -1.09 -3.57 3.82
N GLY A 72 -0.35 -3.00 2.88
CA GLY A 72 0.42 -3.78 1.94
C GLY A 72 1.30 -2.92 1.05
N VAL A 73 1.90 -3.57 0.07
CA VAL A 73 2.81 -2.93 -0.88
C VAL A 73 2.62 -3.54 -2.27
N VAL A 74 2.65 -2.68 -3.28
CA VAL A 74 2.90 -3.05 -4.67
C VAL A 74 4.34 -2.70 -5.00
N ALA A 75 5.20 -3.70 -5.08
CA ALA A 75 6.63 -3.54 -5.32
C ALA A 75 6.96 -3.81 -6.79
N PHE A 76 7.66 -2.87 -7.43
CA PHE A 76 8.19 -3.02 -8.78
C PHE A 76 9.62 -3.57 -8.73
N HIS A 77 10.01 -4.34 -9.75
CA HIS A 77 11.42 -4.71 -9.90
C HIS A 77 12.22 -3.50 -10.40
N ALA A 78 13.51 -3.39 -10.08
CA ALA A 78 14.35 -2.25 -10.47
C ALA A 78 14.28 -1.96 -11.98
N GLU A 79 14.23 -3.02 -12.78
CA GLU A 79 14.16 -2.95 -14.25
C GLU A 79 12.78 -2.52 -14.79
N ASP A 80 11.73 -2.55 -13.98
CA ASP A 80 10.38 -2.20 -14.42
C ASP A 80 10.24 -0.68 -14.63
N ASP A 81 11.02 0.15 -13.90
CA ASP A 81 11.06 1.63 -13.91
C ASP A 81 9.72 2.28 -14.32
N PRO A 82 8.66 2.13 -13.50
CA PRO A 82 7.33 2.57 -13.88
C PRO A 82 7.24 4.10 -13.84
N SER A 83 6.82 4.71 -14.95
CA SER A 83 6.50 6.14 -14.96
C SER A 83 5.35 6.46 -14.00
N GLU A 84 5.25 7.71 -13.56
CA GLU A 84 4.20 8.12 -12.62
C GLU A 84 2.79 7.86 -13.16
N ALA A 85 2.57 8.02 -14.47
CA ALA A 85 1.32 7.66 -15.11
C ALA A 85 0.99 6.16 -15.00
N VAL A 86 1.99 5.29 -15.03
CA VAL A 86 1.81 3.84 -14.83
C VAL A 86 1.49 3.54 -13.37
N GLN A 87 2.17 4.21 -12.44
CA GLN A 87 1.89 4.10 -11.00
C GLN A 87 0.44 4.52 -10.70
N ALA A 88 0.00 5.66 -11.22
CA ALA A 88 -1.36 6.17 -11.03
C ALA A 88 -2.42 5.25 -11.65
N ALA A 89 -2.19 4.73 -12.86
CA ALA A 89 -3.10 3.77 -13.49
C ALA A 89 -3.21 2.47 -12.67
N LEU A 90 -2.08 1.97 -12.13
CA LEU A 90 -2.08 0.80 -11.28
C LEU A 90 -2.85 1.05 -9.97
N MET A 91 -2.66 2.21 -9.33
CA MET A 91 -3.40 2.59 -8.12
C MET A 91 -4.91 2.60 -8.39
N ALA A 92 -5.34 3.24 -9.47
CA ALA A 92 -6.76 3.28 -9.85
C ALA A 92 -7.34 1.88 -10.12
N ASP A 93 -6.61 1.01 -10.83
CA ASP A 93 -7.05 -0.36 -11.08
C ASP A 93 -7.08 -1.21 -9.80
N PHE A 94 -6.12 -0.99 -8.89
CA PHE A 94 -6.11 -1.63 -7.58
C PHE A 94 -7.34 -1.20 -6.77
N GLU A 95 -7.63 0.09 -6.69
CA GLU A 95 -8.79 0.62 -5.97
C GLU A 95 -10.10 0.10 -6.54
N LYS A 96 -10.24 0.06 -7.87
CA LYS A 96 -11.42 -0.52 -8.53
C LYS A 96 -11.65 -1.98 -8.16
N ALA A 97 -10.58 -2.75 -8.02
CA ALA A 97 -10.67 -4.14 -7.59
C ALA A 97 -10.94 -4.26 -6.08
N ALA A 98 -10.30 -3.43 -5.26
CA ALA A 98 -10.40 -3.48 -3.80
C ALA A 98 -11.81 -3.08 -3.35
N PHE A 99 -12.36 -2.03 -3.95
CA PHE A 99 -13.64 -1.42 -3.58
C PHE A 99 -14.78 -1.82 -4.52
N ALA A 100 -14.65 -2.96 -5.20
CA ALA A 100 -15.69 -3.45 -6.09
C ALA A 100 -17.03 -3.59 -5.34
N GLY A 101 -18.06 -2.88 -5.82
CA GLY A 101 -19.39 -2.86 -5.21
C GLY A 101 -19.58 -1.79 -4.12
N LEU A 102 -18.61 -0.88 -3.95
CA LEU A 102 -18.72 0.32 -3.13
C LEU A 102 -18.73 1.57 -4.01
N GLU A 103 -19.42 2.62 -3.54
CA GLU A 103 -19.32 3.97 -4.11
C GLU A 103 -17.98 4.61 -3.75
N GLY A 104 -17.56 5.63 -4.53
CA GLY A 104 -16.23 6.23 -4.40
C GLY A 104 -15.94 6.86 -3.02
N ASP A 105 -16.97 7.26 -2.28
CA ASP A 105 -16.90 7.86 -0.94
C ASP A 105 -17.22 6.87 0.20
N GLN A 106 -17.47 5.59 -0.13
CA GLN A 106 -17.74 4.54 0.85
C GLN A 106 -16.47 3.90 1.42
N ALA A 107 -15.31 4.18 0.85
CA ALA A 107 -14.03 3.62 1.26
C ALA A 107 -12.94 4.70 1.33
N ASN A 108 -11.85 4.38 2.02
CA ASN A 108 -10.68 5.23 2.12
C ASN A 108 -9.40 4.41 1.86
N ILE A 109 -8.42 5.02 1.22
CA ILE A 109 -7.08 4.47 1.02
C ILE A 109 -6.06 5.59 1.06
N LEU A 110 -4.95 5.33 1.74
CA LEU A 110 -3.75 6.17 1.71
C LEU A 110 -2.68 5.45 0.89
N TRP A 111 -2.12 6.14 -0.10
CA TRP A 111 -1.01 5.67 -0.92
C TRP A 111 0.26 6.46 -0.62
N VAL A 112 1.35 5.74 -0.34
CA VAL A 112 2.66 6.33 -0.08
C VAL A 112 3.72 5.61 -0.90
N ARG A 113 4.48 6.38 -1.69
CA ARG A 113 5.58 5.91 -2.50
C ARG A 113 6.85 5.87 -1.67
N HIS A 114 7.47 4.70 -1.62
CA HIS A 114 8.81 4.49 -1.10
C HIS A 114 9.74 4.19 -2.28
N LYS A 115 11.01 4.59 -2.15
CA LYS A 115 12.08 4.15 -3.06
C LYS A 115 13.16 3.48 -2.24
N HIS A 116 13.41 2.20 -2.52
CA HIS A 116 14.43 1.42 -1.81
C HIS A 116 15.37 0.76 -2.81
N MET A 117 16.66 1.09 -2.75
CA MET A 117 17.70 0.54 -3.64
C MET A 117 17.33 0.61 -5.14
N GLY A 118 16.65 1.68 -5.56
CA GLY A 118 16.20 1.87 -6.95
C GLY A 118 14.85 1.23 -7.30
N ASN A 119 14.26 0.42 -6.41
CA ASN A 119 12.92 -0.13 -6.59
C ASN A 119 11.86 0.90 -6.18
N VAL A 120 10.81 1.03 -6.98
CA VAL A 120 9.59 1.77 -6.62
C VAL A 120 8.67 0.84 -5.85
N GLU A 121 8.23 1.28 -4.67
CA GLU A 121 7.30 0.56 -3.82
C GLU A 121 6.10 1.45 -3.48
N LEU A 122 4.90 1.02 -3.86
CA LEU A 122 3.65 1.73 -3.57
C LEU A 122 3.00 1.07 -2.37
N HIS A 123 3.22 1.64 -1.20
CA HIS A 123 2.54 1.19 0.00
C HIS A 123 1.13 1.74 0.05
N PHE A 124 0.21 0.93 0.58
CA PHE A 124 -1.17 1.34 0.81
C PHE A 124 -1.63 0.99 2.22
N LEU A 125 -2.57 1.81 2.72
CA LEU A 125 -3.24 1.62 4.00
C LEU A 125 -4.74 1.86 3.83
N ILE A 126 -5.55 0.85 4.15
CA ILE A 126 -7.00 0.84 3.96
C ILE A 126 -7.68 0.60 5.31
N PRO A 127 -8.45 1.56 5.85
CA PRO A 127 -9.31 1.32 7.00
C PRO A 127 -10.34 0.22 6.70
N ARG A 128 -10.51 -0.74 7.61
CA ARG A 128 -11.47 -1.86 7.47
C ARG A 128 -12.89 -1.46 7.90
N VAL A 129 -13.38 -0.39 7.30
CA VAL A 129 -14.72 0.15 7.55
C VAL A 129 -15.28 0.76 6.27
N GLU A 130 -16.55 0.46 5.98
CA GLU A 130 -17.34 1.11 4.95
C GLU A 130 -18.04 2.34 5.55
N LEU A 131 -17.89 3.50 4.92
CA LEU A 131 -18.09 4.81 5.56
C LEU A 131 -19.55 5.27 5.69
N HIS A 132 -20.47 4.82 4.84
CA HIS A 132 -21.88 5.24 4.91
C HIS A 132 -22.63 4.57 6.04
N HIS A 133 -22.42 3.26 6.24
CA HIS A 133 -23.18 2.46 7.21
C HIS A 133 -22.32 1.86 8.31
N ASN A 134 -21.03 2.24 8.38
CA ASN A 134 -20.05 1.70 9.31
C ASN A 134 -20.02 0.15 9.26
N ARG A 135 -20.10 -0.45 8.07
CA ARG A 135 -20.02 -1.92 7.93
C ARG A 135 -18.57 -2.37 7.97
N SER A 136 -18.34 -3.61 8.41
CA SER A 136 -17.00 -4.20 8.31
C SER A 136 -16.66 -4.42 6.85
N PHE A 137 -15.47 -3.97 6.45
CA PHE A 137 -14.97 -4.12 5.09
C PHE A 137 -13.62 -4.83 5.11
N ASN A 138 -13.39 -5.74 4.17
CA ASN A 138 -12.12 -6.44 4.03
C ASN A 138 -11.69 -6.50 2.54
N PRO A 139 -10.74 -5.64 2.12
CA PRO A 139 -10.29 -5.60 0.72
C PRO A 139 -9.42 -6.82 0.33
N ALA A 140 -8.88 -7.55 1.31
CA ALA A 140 -7.97 -8.66 1.08
C ALA A 140 -8.30 -9.83 2.03
N PRO A 141 -9.29 -10.67 1.68
CA PRO A 141 -9.50 -11.91 2.41
C PRO A 141 -8.27 -12.81 2.31
N PRO A 142 -7.99 -13.64 3.33
CA PRO A 142 -6.88 -14.59 3.29
C PRO A 142 -6.88 -15.43 2.01
N GLY A 143 -5.69 -15.64 1.41
CA GLY A 143 -5.54 -16.41 0.17
C GLY A 143 -5.73 -15.62 -1.13
N SER A 144 -6.01 -14.32 -1.07
CA SER A 144 -6.22 -13.49 -2.27
C SER A 144 -4.93 -13.03 -2.98
N GLU A 145 -3.75 -13.23 -2.39
CA GLU A 145 -2.47 -12.70 -2.91
C GLU A 145 -2.13 -13.15 -4.33
N SER A 146 -2.42 -14.40 -4.70
CA SER A 146 -2.19 -14.93 -6.04
C SER A 146 -3.10 -14.27 -7.09
N ALA A 147 -4.35 -13.99 -6.74
CA ALA A 147 -5.30 -13.27 -7.59
C ALA A 147 -4.89 -11.81 -7.77
N TRP A 148 -4.43 -11.15 -6.70
CA TRP A 148 -3.92 -9.78 -6.74
C TRP A 148 -2.64 -9.65 -7.58
N SER A 149 -1.69 -10.56 -7.38
CA SER A 149 -0.43 -10.57 -8.14
C SER A 149 -0.65 -10.86 -9.62
N SER A 150 -1.53 -11.80 -9.97
CA SER A 150 -1.86 -12.14 -11.37
C SER A 150 -2.58 -10.98 -12.08
N ARG A 151 -3.49 -10.29 -11.39
CA ARG A 151 -4.22 -9.15 -11.95
C ARG A 151 -3.29 -7.97 -12.20
N CYS A 152 -2.44 -7.64 -11.24
CA CYS A 152 -1.50 -6.53 -11.39
C CYS A 152 -0.44 -6.88 -12.46
N SER A 153 0.06 -8.12 -12.52
CA SER A 153 1.07 -8.51 -13.52
C SER A 153 0.56 -8.38 -14.96
N ILE A 154 -0.71 -8.70 -15.23
CA ILE A 154 -1.34 -8.48 -16.55
C ILE A 154 -1.26 -6.99 -16.95
N LEU A 155 -1.53 -6.08 -16.01
CA LEU A 155 -1.51 -4.63 -16.26
C LEU A 155 -0.10 -4.11 -16.54
N ALA A 156 0.91 -4.61 -15.82
CA ALA A 156 2.32 -4.26 -16.06
C ALA A 156 2.84 -4.83 -17.40
N THR A 157 2.36 -6.01 -17.82
CA THR A 157 2.84 -6.70 -19.03
C THR A 157 2.19 -6.16 -20.30
N GLY A 158 0.92 -5.72 -20.24
CA GLY A 158 0.26 -5.01 -21.34
C GLY A 158 0.94 -3.70 -21.74
N ASN A 159 1.75 -3.13 -20.85
CA ASN A 159 2.56 -1.94 -21.13
C ASN A 159 3.95 -2.26 -21.71
N ARG A 160 4.54 -3.43 -21.38
CA ARG A 160 5.81 -3.89 -22.00
C ARG A 160 5.65 -4.19 -23.50
N SER A 161 4.50 -4.72 -23.93
CA SER A 161 4.23 -4.98 -25.35
C SER A 161 4.09 -3.70 -26.18
N ARG A 162 3.50 -2.63 -25.62
CA ARG A 162 3.38 -1.31 -26.27
C ARG A 162 4.71 -0.56 -26.40
N LYS A 163 5.67 -0.77 -25.49
CA LYS A 163 7.04 -0.21 -25.63
C LYS A 163 7.85 -0.91 -26.74
N ARG A 164 7.58 -2.18 -27.05
CA ARG A 164 8.25 -2.92 -28.14
C ARG A 164 7.72 -2.60 -29.53
N SER A 165 6.48 -2.14 -29.68
CA SER A 165 5.87 -1.81 -30.99
C SER A 165 6.13 -0.36 -31.44
N ARG A 166 6.91 0.42 -30.69
CA ARG A 166 7.29 1.81 -31.00
C ARG A 166 8.80 2.00 -31.22
N ARG A 167 9.53 0.91 -31.47
CA ARG A 167 10.92 0.94 -31.96
C ARG A 167 10.97 0.47 -33.41
#